data_AF-C7E3P0-F1
#
_entry.id   AF-C7E3P0-F1
#
_cell.length_a   1.000
_cell.length_b   1.000
_cell.length_c   1.000
_cell.angle_alpha   90.00
_cell.angle_beta   90.00
_cell.angle_gamma   90.00
#
_symmetry.space_group_name_H-M   'P 1'
#
loop_
_entity.id
_entity.type
_entity.pdbx_description
1 polymer ?
#
loop_
_entity_poly.entity_id
_entity_poly.type
_entity_poly.pdbx_seq_one_letter_code
_entity_poly.pdbx_strand_id
1 'polypeptide(L)'
;QEQLQKLTNPKDSVAAKILSYNRANRQVAILCNHQRSVSKTHDQAMEKLEQKIKDKKKEVKEAEEALKHARGADKEKAQKKYDRLKEQLKKLKIARTDKDENKQIALGTSKLNYLDPRITVAWCKEHDVPLEKVFTKTHREKFRWAIDMTNSSDEKFVF
;
A
#
# COMPACT_ATOMS: atom_id res chain seq x y z
N GLN A 1 -2.01 -15.99 5.66
CA GLN A 1 -2.42 -16.42 4.31
C GLN A 1 -3.88 -16.08 4.05
N GLU A 2 -4.84 -16.61 4.81
CA GLU A 2 -6.28 -16.34 4.63
C GLU A 2 -6.65 -14.85 4.54
N GLN A 3 -6.06 -14.01 5.38
CA GLN A 3 -6.35 -12.57 5.37
C GLN A 3 -5.88 -11.88 4.09
N LEU A 4 -4.80 -12.35 3.47
CA LEU A 4 -4.36 -11.81 2.17
C LEU A 4 -5.37 -12.17 1.07
N GLN A 5 -5.91 -13.39 1.08
CA GLN A 5 -6.95 -13.82 0.14
C GLN A 5 -8.24 -13.01 0.30
N LYS A 6 -8.68 -12.81 1.55
CA LYS A 6 -9.92 -12.09 1.86
C LYS A 6 -9.83 -10.59 1.54
N LEU A 7 -8.66 -9.97 1.74
CA LEU A 7 -8.51 -8.51 1.66
C LEU A 7 -7.93 -8.00 0.33
N THR A 8 -7.29 -8.85 -0.47
CA THR A 8 -6.63 -8.41 -1.71
C THR A 8 -7.59 -8.47 -2.89
N ASN A 9 -7.81 -7.33 -3.54
CA ASN A 9 -8.49 -7.29 -4.83
C ASN A 9 -7.44 -7.24 -5.97
N PRO A 10 -7.42 -8.20 -6.92
CA PRO A 10 -6.44 -8.21 -8.00
C PRO A 10 -6.47 -6.96 -8.90
N LYS A 11 -7.64 -6.29 -9.01
CA LYS A 11 -7.85 -5.09 -9.84
C LYS A 11 -7.43 -3.80 -9.15
N ASP A 12 -7.03 -3.86 -7.88
CA ASP A 12 -6.61 -2.67 -7.14
C ASP A 12 -5.24 -2.15 -7.60
N SER A 13 -5.03 -0.85 -7.42
CA SER A 13 -3.71 -0.26 -7.62
C SER A 13 -2.72 -0.81 -6.59
N VAL A 14 -1.43 -0.81 -6.95
CA VAL A 14 -0.34 -1.31 -6.09
C VAL A 14 -0.41 -0.71 -4.67
N ALA A 15 -0.75 0.57 -4.54
CA ALA A 15 -0.89 1.22 -3.23
C ALA A 15 -2.03 0.62 -2.39
N ALA A 16 -3.17 0.28 -3.01
CA ALA A 16 -4.30 -0.32 -2.31
C ALA A 16 -4.02 -1.79 -1.94
N LYS A 17 -3.37 -2.55 -2.83
CA LYS A 17 -2.88 -3.91 -2.53
C LYS A 17 -1.93 -3.91 -1.33
N ILE A 18 -1.01 -2.95 -1.25
CA ILE A 18 -0.10 -2.80 -0.10
C ILE A 18 -0.88 -2.50 1.20
N LEU A 19 -1.93 -1.68 1.14
CA LEU A 19 -2.79 -1.46 2.31
C LEU A 19 -3.46 -2.76 2.78
N SER A 20 -3.99 -3.57 1.85
CA SER A 20 -4.53 -4.89 2.19
C SER A 20 -3.48 -5.81 2.82
N TYR A 21 -2.26 -5.82 2.29
CA TYR A 21 -1.13 -6.54 2.89
C TYR A 21 -0.84 -6.06 4.31
N ASN A 22 -0.76 -4.74 4.53
CA ASN A 22 -0.49 -4.18 5.85
C ASN A 22 -1.59 -4.50 6.85
N ARG A 23 -2.86 -4.49 6.42
CA ARG A 23 -4.00 -4.92 7.25
C ARG A 23 -3.92 -6.40 7.63
N ALA A 24 -3.56 -7.27 6.69
CA ALA A 24 -3.35 -8.68 6.98
C ALA A 24 -2.19 -8.88 7.99
N ASN A 25 -1.07 -8.19 7.81
CA ASN A 25 0.05 -8.23 8.75
C ASN A 25 -0.33 -7.63 10.12
N ARG A 26 -1.16 -6.59 10.16
CA ARG A 26 -1.65 -5.97 11.40
C ARG A 26 -2.46 -6.95 12.22
N GLN A 27 -3.30 -7.79 11.60
CA GLN A 27 -4.03 -8.83 12.32
C GLN A 27 -3.09 -9.83 12.98
N VAL A 28 -2.04 -10.27 12.28
CA VAL A 28 -1.00 -11.13 12.86
C VAL A 28 -0.29 -10.43 14.01
N ALA A 29 0.07 -9.15 13.85
CA ALA A 29 0.71 -8.36 14.90
C ALA A 29 -0.19 -8.19 16.15
N ILE A 30 -1.50 -8.06 15.98
CA ILE A 30 -2.48 -8.00 17.07
C ILE A 30 -2.54 -9.35 17.80
N LEU A 31 -2.60 -10.46 17.07
CA LEU A 31 -2.61 -11.80 17.66
C LEU A 31 -1.31 -12.09 18.44
N CYS A 32 -0.17 -11.59 17.95
CA CYS A 32 1.12 -11.68 18.63
C CYS A 32 1.33 -10.59 19.71
N ASN A 33 0.32 -9.77 20.01
CA ASN A 33 0.37 -8.68 20.98
C ASN A 33 1.54 -7.68 20.77
N HIS A 34 1.91 -7.41 19.52
CA HIS A 34 2.96 -6.43 19.17
C HIS A 34 2.43 -4.99 19.24
N GLN A 35 2.09 -4.55 20.45
CA GLN A 35 1.63 -3.20 20.70
C GLN A 35 2.80 -2.20 20.74
N ARG A 36 2.51 -0.94 20.42
CA ARG A 36 3.40 0.19 20.63
C ARG A 36 2.62 1.40 21.14
N SER A 37 3.28 2.27 21.87
CA SER A 37 2.72 3.57 22.19
C SER A 37 2.57 4.43 20.92
N VAL A 38 1.52 5.25 20.91
CA VAL A 38 1.34 6.27 19.87
C VAL A 38 2.51 7.25 19.97
N SER A 39 3.12 7.56 18.82
CA SER A 39 4.21 8.53 18.77
C SER A 39 3.72 9.92 19.17
N LYS A 40 4.51 10.66 19.96
CA LYS A 40 4.20 12.05 20.35
C LYS A 40 3.99 12.98 19.15
N THR A 41 4.57 12.66 17.99
CA THR A 41 4.45 13.45 16.75
C THR A 41 3.39 12.89 15.79
N HIS A 42 2.60 11.90 16.21
CA HIS A 42 1.61 11.26 15.37
C HIS A 42 0.58 12.26 14.86
N ASP A 43 -0.04 13.03 15.76
CA ASP A 43 -1.10 13.99 15.42
C ASP A 43 -0.60 15.07 14.47
N GLN A 44 0.57 15.66 14.77
CA GLN A 44 1.23 16.62 13.86
C GLN A 44 1.47 16.03 12.46
N ALA A 45 1.82 14.75 12.39
CA ALA A 45 2.05 14.10 11.11
C ALA A 45 0.74 13.75 10.38
N MET A 46 -0.34 13.51 11.11
CA MET A 46 -1.69 13.33 10.56
C MET A 46 -2.26 14.64 10.03
N GLU A 47 -2.10 15.75 10.76
CA GLU A 47 -2.48 17.09 10.31
C GLU A 47 -1.77 17.48 9.00
N LYS A 48 -0.44 17.24 8.92
CA LYS A 48 0.32 17.47 7.69
C LYS A 48 -0.19 16.63 6.51
N LEU A 49 -0.61 15.40 6.75
CA LEU A 49 -1.21 14.54 5.71
C LEU A 49 -2.59 15.04 5.29
N GLU A 50 -3.43 15.44 6.25
CA GLU A 50 -4.75 16.01 5.98
C GLU A 50 -4.65 17.29 5.16
N GLN A 51 -3.71 18.18 5.49
CA GLN A 51 -3.49 19.40 4.71
C GLN A 51 -3.08 19.08 3.26
N LYS A 52 -2.15 18.14 3.06
CA LYS A 52 -1.79 17.67 1.70
C LYS A 52 -2.98 17.06 0.94
N ILE A 53 -3.83 16.30 1.63
CA ILE A 53 -5.06 15.74 1.04
C ILE A 53 -6.02 16.87 0.65
N LYS A 54 -6.19 17.89 1.50
CA LYS A 54 -7.04 19.05 1.24
C LYS A 54 -6.57 19.83 0.02
N ASP A 55 -5.28 20.10 -0.08
CA ASP A 55 -4.71 20.84 -1.21
C ASP A 55 -4.82 20.01 -2.51
N LYS A 56 -4.51 18.71 -2.45
CA LYS A 56 -4.68 17.83 -3.61
C LYS A 56 -6.14 17.68 -4.04
N LYS A 57 -7.11 17.70 -3.10
CA LYS A 57 -8.55 17.71 -3.43
C LYS A 57 -8.94 18.95 -4.21
N LYS A 58 -8.39 20.12 -3.87
CA LYS A 58 -8.62 21.37 -4.62
C LYS A 58 -8.08 21.25 -6.05
N GLU A 59 -6.83 20.80 -6.20
CA GLU A 59 -6.23 20.59 -7.54
C GLU A 59 -7.05 19.61 -8.40
N VAL A 60 -7.56 18.52 -7.81
CA VAL A 60 -8.42 17.56 -8.52
C VAL A 60 -9.72 18.22 -8.96
N LYS A 61 -10.34 19.04 -8.11
CA LYS A 61 -11.59 19.76 -8.43
C LYS A 61 -11.38 20.75 -9.58
N GLU A 62 -10.32 21.54 -9.52
CA GLU A 62 -9.94 22.48 -10.60
C GLU A 62 -9.66 21.74 -11.92
N ALA A 63 -8.97 20.60 -11.86
CA ALA A 63 -8.72 19.78 -13.04
C ALA A 63 -10.01 19.14 -13.60
N GLU A 64 -10.97 18.79 -12.75
CA GLU A 64 -12.27 18.28 -13.16
C GLU A 64 -13.10 19.36 -13.86
N GLU A 65 -13.10 20.59 -13.33
CA GLU A 65 -13.75 21.74 -13.95
C GLU A 65 -13.12 22.06 -15.31
N ALA A 66 -11.78 22.10 -15.38
CA ALA A 66 -11.07 22.29 -16.66
C ALA A 66 -11.40 21.20 -17.68
N LEU A 67 -11.53 19.94 -17.25
CA LEU A 67 -11.93 18.83 -18.11
C LEU A 67 -13.35 18.99 -18.67
N LYS A 68 -14.29 19.53 -17.87
CA LYS A 68 -15.68 19.78 -18.31
C LYS A 68 -15.75 20.86 -19.40
N HIS A 69 -14.86 21.84 -19.36
CA HIS A 69 -14.82 22.94 -20.33
C HIS A 69 -13.92 22.65 -21.55
N ALA A 70 -13.03 21.65 -21.47
CA ALA A 70 -12.13 21.30 -22.57
C ALA A 70 -12.86 20.62 -23.75
N ARG A 71 -12.41 20.91 -24.98
CA ARG A 71 -12.94 20.35 -26.23
C ARG A 71 -11.82 19.84 -27.13
N GLY A 72 -12.16 18.95 -28.06
CA GLY A 72 -11.22 18.41 -29.05
C GLY A 72 -9.99 17.75 -28.39
N ALA A 73 -8.81 17.98 -28.97
CA ALA A 73 -7.54 17.42 -28.50
C ALA A 73 -7.16 17.85 -27.07
N ASP A 74 -7.65 18.99 -26.59
CA ASP A 74 -7.36 19.47 -25.23
C ASP A 74 -8.12 18.69 -24.17
N LYS A 75 -9.25 18.07 -24.52
CA LYS A 75 -10.01 17.20 -23.61
C LYS A 75 -9.21 15.97 -23.19
N GLU A 76 -8.46 15.37 -24.11
CA GLU A 76 -7.63 14.19 -23.80
C GLU A 76 -6.48 14.56 -22.84
N LYS A 77 -5.85 15.72 -23.05
CA LYS A 77 -4.80 16.23 -22.15
C LYS A 77 -5.36 16.55 -20.76
N ALA A 78 -6.52 17.19 -20.69
CA ALA A 78 -7.20 17.49 -19.43
C ALA A 78 -7.60 16.21 -18.68
N GLN A 79 -8.09 15.19 -19.41
CA GLN A 79 -8.47 13.89 -18.84
C GLN A 79 -7.25 13.20 -18.21
N LYS A 80 -6.13 13.10 -18.94
CA LYS A 80 -4.87 12.55 -18.43
C LYS A 80 -4.39 13.28 -17.17
N LYS A 81 -4.51 14.62 -17.14
CA LYS A 81 -4.15 15.42 -15.95
C LYS A 81 -5.07 15.12 -14.77
N TYR A 82 -6.38 15.07 -14.99
CA TYR A 82 -7.37 14.76 -13.97
C TYR A 82 -7.13 13.36 -13.38
N ASP A 83 -6.96 12.33 -14.22
CA ASP A 83 -6.75 10.96 -13.76
C ASP A 83 -5.46 10.82 -12.95
N ARG A 84 -4.38 11.51 -13.39
CA ARG A 84 -3.12 11.55 -12.64
C ARG A 84 -3.31 12.16 -11.25
N LEU A 85 -4.00 13.30 -11.14
CA LEU A 85 -4.24 13.97 -9.86
C LEU A 85 -5.17 13.15 -8.95
N LYS A 86 -6.18 12.50 -9.53
CA LYS A 86 -7.09 11.60 -8.81
C LYS A 86 -6.36 10.40 -8.23
N GLU A 87 -5.45 9.79 -8.98
CA GLU A 87 -4.63 8.68 -8.48
C GLU A 87 -3.66 9.12 -7.38
N GLN A 88 -3.04 10.31 -7.52
CA GLN A 88 -2.22 10.90 -6.45
C GLN A 88 -3.03 11.13 -5.16
N LEU A 89 -4.25 11.66 -5.28
CA LEU A 89 -5.15 11.84 -4.15
C LEU A 89 -5.51 10.52 -3.48
N LYS A 90 -5.80 9.48 -4.28
CA LYS A 90 -6.10 8.13 -3.77
C LYS A 90 -4.91 7.58 -2.96
N LYS A 91 -3.67 7.73 -3.47
CA LYS A 91 -2.45 7.32 -2.76
C LYS A 91 -2.26 8.05 -1.43
N LEU A 92 -2.52 9.36 -1.37
CA LEU A 92 -2.44 10.12 -0.12
C LEU A 92 -3.47 9.66 0.92
N LYS A 93 -4.71 9.40 0.49
CA LYS A 93 -5.76 8.86 1.37
C LYS A 93 -5.38 7.48 1.92
N ILE A 94 -4.85 6.61 1.07
CA ILE A 94 -4.36 5.27 1.48
C ILE A 94 -3.24 5.40 2.52
N ALA A 95 -2.25 6.27 2.29
CA ALA A 95 -1.16 6.49 3.22
C ALA A 95 -1.63 7.02 4.58
N ARG A 96 -2.64 7.90 4.58
CA ARG A 96 -3.29 8.41 5.80
C ARG A 96 -3.99 7.29 6.57
N THR A 97 -4.77 6.46 5.88
CA THR A 97 -5.45 5.30 6.47
C THR A 97 -4.45 4.31 7.07
N ASP A 98 -3.42 3.92 6.33
CA ASP A 98 -2.39 2.99 6.79
C ASP A 98 -1.68 3.50 8.06
N LYS A 99 -1.41 4.81 8.12
CA LYS A 99 -0.74 5.42 9.27
C LYS A 99 -1.61 5.44 10.53
N ASP A 100 -2.90 5.75 10.38
CA ASP A 100 -3.84 5.80 11.49
C ASP A 100 -4.16 4.39 12.02
N GLU A 101 -4.39 3.42 11.14
CA GLU A 101 -4.66 2.03 11.52
C GLU A 101 -3.49 1.40 12.31
N ASN A 102 -2.26 1.78 11.97
CA ASN A 102 -1.04 1.22 12.57
C ASN A 102 -0.47 2.03 13.75
N LYS A 103 -1.15 3.09 14.22
CA LYS A 103 -0.59 4.01 15.24
C LYS A 103 -0.22 3.35 16.58
N GLN A 104 -0.85 2.23 16.91
CA GLN A 104 -0.64 1.46 18.15
C GLN A 104 -0.05 0.06 17.91
N ILE A 105 0.25 -0.33 16.67
CA ILE A 105 0.68 -1.69 16.33
C ILE A 105 2.05 -1.67 15.65
N ALA A 106 2.98 -2.50 16.13
CA ALA A 106 4.32 -2.66 15.56
C ALA A 106 4.35 -3.79 14.53
N LEU A 107 4.29 -3.42 13.24
CA LEU A 107 4.27 -4.37 12.13
C LEU A 107 5.60 -5.05 11.81
N GLY A 108 6.72 -4.52 12.30
CA GLY A 108 8.06 -4.99 11.94
C GLY A 108 8.35 -6.40 12.45
N THR A 109 8.03 -6.68 13.70
CA THR A 109 8.33 -7.96 14.35
C THR A 109 7.53 -9.10 13.75
N SER A 110 6.21 -8.92 13.56
CA SER A 110 5.35 -9.92 12.91
C SER A 110 5.85 -10.26 11.50
N LYS A 111 6.21 -9.22 10.74
CA LYS A 111 6.67 -9.36 9.36
C LYS A 111 8.00 -10.09 9.21
N LEU A 112 8.89 -10.00 10.20
CA LEU A 112 10.24 -10.54 10.10
C LEU A 112 10.45 -11.90 10.74
N ASN A 113 9.63 -12.22 11.73
CA ASN A 113 9.87 -13.38 12.59
C ASN A 113 8.69 -14.36 12.63
N TYR A 114 7.48 -13.92 12.25
CA TYR A 114 6.26 -14.71 12.42
C TYR A 114 5.48 -14.95 11.12
N LEU A 115 5.93 -14.35 10.01
CA LEU A 115 5.41 -14.63 8.67
C LEU A 115 6.45 -15.43 7.89
N ASP A 116 6.02 -16.51 7.23
CA ASP A 116 6.84 -17.17 6.23
C ASP A 116 7.06 -16.20 5.04
N PRO A 117 8.31 -15.79 4.76
CA PRO A 117 8.59 -14.82 3.70
C PRO A 117 8.18 -15.32 2.31
N ARG A 118 8.06 -16.63 2.08
CA ARG A 118 7.60 -17.20 0.81
C ARG A 118 6.16 -16.81 0.51
N ILE A 119 5.30 -16.73 1.54
CA ILE A 119 3.91 -16.27 1.39
C ILE A 119 3.91 -14.83 0.86
N THR A 120 4.76 -13.97 1.40
CA THR A 120 4.89 -12.58 0.94
C THR A 120 5.44 -12.48 -0.47
N VAL A 121 6.48 -13.26 -0.81
CA VAL A 121 7.08 -13.23 -2.15
C VAL A 121 6.08 -13.75 -3.19
N ALA A 122 5.40 -14.85 -2.91
CA ALA A 122 4.39 -15.41 -3.81
C ALA A 122 3.21 -14.45 -4.01
N TRP A 123 2.72 -13.79 -2.95
CA TRP A 123 1.69 -12.74 -3.05
C TRP A 123 2.16 -11.55 -3.91
N CYS A 124 3.43 -11.14 -3.78
CA CYS A 124 4.00 -10.07 -4.60
C CYS A 124 4.05 -10.45 -6.10
N LYS A 125 4.41 -11.71 -6.39
CA LYS A 125 4.46 -12.27 -7.76
C LYS A 125 3.06 -12.39 -8.36
N GLU A 126 2.09 -12.88 -7.61
CA GLU A 126 0.71 -13.08 -8.08
C GLU A 126 -0.01 -11.76 -8.40
N HIS A 127 0.23 -10.72 -7.62
CA HIS A 127 -0.51 -9.46 -7.73
C HIS A 127 0.28 -8.32 -8.37
N ASP A 128 1.42 -8.60 -9.00
CA ASP A 128 2.32 -7.63 -9.64
C ASP A 128 2.72 -6.48 -8.70
N VAL A 129 2.98 -6.82 -7.43
CA VAL A 129 3.44 -5.85 -6.43
C VAL A 129 4.96 -5.92 -6.35
N PRO A 130 5.69 -4.82 -6.62
CA PRO A 130 7.15 -4.84 -6.52
C PRO A 130 7.60 -5.15 -5.10
N LEU A 131 8.45 -6.18 -4.94
CA LEU A 131 8.84 -6.70 -3.64
C LEU A 131 9.52 -5.64 -2.77
N GLU A 132 10.20 -4.67 -3.38
CA GLU A 132 10.83 -3.54 -2.68
C GLU A 132 9.86 -2.58 -2.01
N LYS A 133 8.58 -2.61 -2.40
CA LYS A 133 7.51 -1.87 -1.72
C LYS A 133 7.04 -2.56 -0.44
N VAL A 134 7.32 -3.86 -0.30
CA VAL A 134 6.95 -4.65 0.87
C VAL A 134 8.17 -4.89 1.76
N PHE A 135 9.26 -5.43 1.22
CA PHE A 135 10.49 -5.69 1.95
C PHE A 135 11.54 -4.60 1.68
N THR A 136 12.17 -4.08 2.74
CA THR A 136 13.32 -3.17 2.62
C THR A 136 14.53 -3.93 2.07
N LYS A 137 15.62 -3.22 1.72
CA LYS A 137 16.86 -3.85 1.24
C LYS A 137 17.35 -4.95 2.20
N THR A 138 17.46 -4.62 3.49
CA THR A 138 17.88 -5.57 4.54
C THR A 138 16.95 -6.77 4.67
N HIS A 139 15.64 -6.58 4.52
CA HIS A 139 14.69 -7.71 4.55
C HIS A 139 14.87 -8.63 3.34
N ARG A 140 15.09 -8.07 2.15
CA ARG A 140 15.35 -8.87 0.93
C ARG A 140 16.65 -9.66 1.03
N GLU A 141 17.69 -9.08 1.64
CA GLU A 141 18.95 -9.79 1.90
C GLU A 141 18.74 -10.96 2.88
N LYS A 142 18.01 -10.73 3.98
CA LYS A 142 17.68 -11.79 4.96
C LYS A 142 16.86 -12.92 4.35
N PHE A 143 15.93 -12.60 3.46
CA PHE A 143 14.99 -13.56 2.86
C PHE A 143 15.38 -13.99 1.44
N ARG A 144 16.66 -13.85 1.06
CA ARG A 144 17.11 -14.21 -0.28
C ARG A 144 16.79 -15.67 -0.64
N TRP A 145 16.95 -16.58 0.31
CA TRP A 145 16.59 -17.99 0.14
C TRP A 145 15.12 -18.19 -0.27
N ALA A 146 14.19 -17.40 0.29
CA ALA A 146 12.77 -17.50 -0.02
C ALA A 146 12.44 -16.90 -1.39
N ILE A 147 13.14 -15.81 -1.75
CA ILE A 147 13.03 -15.17 -3.07
C ILE A 147 13.51 -16.12 -4.16
N ASP A 148 14.68 -16.71 -3.99
CA ASP A 148 15.29 -17.61 -4.99
C ASP A 148 14.44 -18.88 -5.17
N MET A 149 13.95 -19.46 -4.08
CA MET A 149 13.08 -20.65 -4.11
C MET A 149 11.76 -20.40 -4.84
N THR A 150 11.09 -19.27 -4.56
CA THR A 150 9.79 -18.92 -5.18
C THR A 150 9.91 -18.43 -6.62
N ASN A 151 11.10 -17.96 -7.01
CA ASN A 151 11.39 -17.59 -8.39
C ASN A 151 11.83 -18.78 -9.25
N SER A 152 12.56 -19.75 -8.66
CA SER A 152 13.07 -20.93 -9.38
C SER A 152 12.05 -22.05 -9.49
N SER A 153 11.05 -22.07 -8.60
CA SER A 153 9.96 -23.04 -8.64
C SER A 153 8.81 -22.44 -9.44
N ASP A 154 8.43 -23.08 -10.55
CA ASP A 154 7.15 -22.83 -11.25
C ASP A 154 5.93 -23.32 -10.45
N GLU A 155 6.15 -23.83 -9.23
CA GLU A 155 5.10 -24.13 -8.29
C GLU A 155 4.27 -22.88 -8.02
N LYS A 156 3.06 -22.88 -8.59
CA LYS A 156 2.00 -22.01 -8.14
C LYS A 156 1.72 -22.38 -6.69
N PHE A 157 2.12 -21.53 -5.77
CA PHE A 157 1.53 -21.54 -4.44
C PHE A 157 0.05 -21.25 -4.64
N VAL A 158 -0.77 -22.30 -4.59
CA VAL A 158 -2.22 -22.17 -4.71
C VAL A 158 -2.70 -21.55 -3.42
N PHE A 159 -3.31 -20.39 -3.56
CA PHE A 159 -3.93 -19.63 -2.47
C PHE A 159 -5.40 -20.02 -2.38
#